data_AF-A0A2A4HK91-F1
#
_entry.id   AF-A0A2A4HK91-F1
#
_cell.length_a   1.000
_cell.length_b   1.000
_cell.length_c   1.000
_cell.angle_alpha   90.00
_cell.angle_beta   90.00
_cell.angle_gamma   90.00
#
_symmetry.space_group_name_H-M   'P 1'
#
loop_
_entity.id
_entity.type
_entity.pdbx_description
1 polymer ?
#
loop_
_entity_poly.entity_id
_entity_poly.type
_entity_poly.pdbx_seq_one_letter_code
_entity_poly.pdbx_strand_id
1 'polypeptide(L)' 'PSDWLAEWSKPLPESQWAKPSAAVNELSEHLRAAYQRGEKFIEMGDIEKRFGVAVPTASQQAYPTFPFRANARLA' A
#
# COMPACT_ATOMS: atom_id res chain seq x y z
N PRO A 1 -14.03 24.93 -6.78
CA PRO A 1 -14.82 23.72 -6.46
C PRO A 1 -13.99 22.74 -5.60
N SER A 2 -14.25 22.72 -4.29
CA SER A 2 -13.58 21.88 -3.29
C SER A 2 -14.25 20.51 -3.09
N ASP A 3 -15.44 20.32 -3.67
CA ASP A 3 -16.31 19.17 -3.39
C ASP A 3 -15.72 17.83 -3.85
N TRP A 4 -14.86 17.84 -4.87
CA TRP A 4 -14.19 16.64 -5.34
C TRP A 4 -13.25 16.04 -4.27
N LEU A 5 -12.58 16.87 -3.46
CA LEU A 5 -11.67 16.38 -2.42
C LEU A 5 -12.44 15.67 -1.29
N ALA A 6 -13.63 16.18 -0.95
CA ALA A 6 -14.50 15.57 0.03
C ALA A 6 -15.00 14.20 -0.44
N GLU A 7 -15.36 14.06 -1.72
CA GLU A 7 -15.74 12.77 -2.31
C GLU A 7 -14.57 11.77 -2.31
N TRP A 8 -13.34 12.20 -2.60
CA TRP A 8 -12.15 11.33 -2.56
C TRP A 8 -11.68 10.98 -1.15
N SER A 9 -12.07 11.75 -0.14
CA SER A 9 -11.75 11.46 1.26
C SER A 9 -12.65 10.38 1.87
N LYS A 10 -13.74 10.00 1.20
CA LYS A 10 -14.63 8.96 1.68
C LYS A 10 -13.92 7.60 1.61
N PRO A 11 -14.01 6.78 2.65
CA PRO A 11 -13.45 5.44 2.61
C PRO A 11 -14.13 4.63 1.50
N LEU A 12 -13.35 3.80 0.81
CA LEU A 12 -13.92 2.81 -0.10
C LEU A 12 -14.85 1.87 0.69
N PRO A 13 -16.00 1.48 0.12
CA PRO A 13 -16.83 0.42 0.68
C PRO A 13 -16.02 -0.84 0.96
N GLU A 14 -16.26 -1.51 2.09
CA GLU A 14 -15.52 -2.72 2.50
C GLU A 14 -15.57 -3.84 1.45
N SER A 15 -16.68 -3.92 0.71
CA SER A 15 -16.86 -4.86 -0.41
C SER A 15 -15.88 -4.64 -1.57
N GLN A 16 -15.33 -3.44 -1.70
CA GLN A 16 -14.33 -3.06 -2.71
C GLN A 16 -12.90 -3.16 -2.20
N TRP A 17 -12.70 -3.52 -0.93
CA TRP A 17 -11.35 -3.72 -0.42
C TRP A 17 -10.72 -4.94 -1.08
N ALA A 18 -9.51 -4.75 -1.60
CA ALA A 18 -8.73 -5.86 -2.09
C ALA A 18 -8.47 -6.84 -0.94
N LYS A 19 -8.81 -8.11 -1.15
CA LYS A 19 -8.44 -9.15 -0.18
C LYS A 19 -6.91 -9.27 -0.16
N PRO A 20 -6.28 -9.27 1.03
CA PRO A 20 -4.84 -9.48 1.11
C PRO A 20 -4.49 -10.84 0.51
N SER A 21 -3.39 -10.88 -0.24
CA SER A 21 -2.87 -12.14 -0.78
C SER A 21 -2.37 -13.04 0.36
N ALA A 22 -2.25 -14.34 0.09
CA ALA A 22 -1.73 -15.30 1.07
C ALA A 22 -0.36 -14.88 1.64
N ALA A 23 0.55 -14.39 0.78
CA ALA A 23 1.86 -13.90 1.20
C ALA A 23 1.78 -12.71 2.17
N VAL A 24 0.82 -11.79 1.97
CA VAL A 24 0.61 -10.65 2.88
C VAL A 24 0.02 -11.11 4.21
N ASN A 25 -0.87 -12.09 4.21
CA ASN A 25 -1.40 -12.66 5.44
C ASN A 25 -0.32 -13.36 6.26
N GLU A 26 0.50 -14.20 5.62
CA GLU A 26 1.63 -14.86 6.30
C GLU A 26 2.59 -13.84 6.91
N LEU A 27 2.98 -12.81 6.16
CA LEU A 27 3.84 -11.74 6.69
C LEU A 27 3.19 -11.03 7.89
N SER A 28 1.88 -10.77 7.81
CA SER A 28 1.14 -10.10 8.88
C SER A 28 1.14 -10.90 10.18
N GLU A 29 1.04 -12.24 10.10
CA GLU A 29 1.14 -13.10 11.28
C GLU A 29 2.54 -13.08 11.89
N HIS A 30 3.59 -13.11 11.07
CA HIS A 30 4.98 -13.01 11.54
C HIS A 30 5.25 -11.68 12.24
N LEU A 31 4.76 -10.57 11.67
CA LEU A 31 4.85 -9.24 12.28
C LEU A 31 4.07 -9.19 13.60
N ARG A 32 2.85 -9.72 13.63
CA ARG A 32 2.05 -9.78 14.86
C ARG A 32 2.77 -10.53 15.97
N ALA A 33 3.38 -11.67 15.67
CA ALA A 33 4.16 -12.43 16.62
C ALA A 33 5.38 -11.63 17.13
N ALA A 34 6.08 -10.91 16.24
CA ALA A 34 7.22 -10.07 16.63
C ALA A 34 6.81 -8.89 17.53
N TYR A 35 5.70 -8.21 17.21
CA TYR A 35 5.15 -7.15 18.07
C TYR A 35 4.70 -7.67 19.43
N GLN A 36 4.09 -8.86 19.48
CA GLN A 36 3.73 -9.51 20.75
C GLN A 36 4.95 -9.82 21.62
N ARG A 37 6.12 -10.07 21.01
CA ARG A 37 7.40 -10.22 21.72
C ARG A 37 8.01 -8.89 22.18
N GLY A 38 7.38 -7.77 21.87
CA GLY A 38 7.88 -6.43 22.22
C GLY A 38 8.94 -5.89 21.28
N GLU A 39 9.22 -6.58 20.17
CA GLU A 39 10.13 -6.08 19.15
C GLU A 39 9.49 -4.92 18.39
N LYS A 40 10.21 -3.81 18.23
CA LYS A 40 9.72 -2.65 17.47
C LYS A 40 10.10 -2.75 16.01
N PHE A 41 9.29 -2.15 15.14
CA PHE A 41 9.53 -2.12 13.69
C PHE A 41 10.96 -1.65 13.33
N ILE A 42 11.46 -0.63 14.02
CA ILE A 42 12.80 -0.07 13.80
C ILE A 42 13.91 -1.08 14.12
N GLU A 43 13.68 -1.94 15.12
CA GLU A 43 14.62 -2.98 15.55
C GLU A 43 14.55 -4.22 14.64
N MET A 44 13.43 -4.40 13.93
CA MET A 44 13.24 -5.58 13.08
C MET A 44 14.08 -5.55 11.79
N GLY A 45 14.54 -4.38 11.36
CA GLY A 45 15.38 -4.23 10.17
C GLY A 45 14.66 -4.54 8.86
N ASP A 46 15.34 -5.21 7.94
CA ASP A 46 14.79 -5.61 6.64
C ASP A 46 13.80 -6.77 6.81
N ILE A 47 12.50 -6.43 6.87
CA ILE A 47 11.38 -7.35 7.06
C ILE A 47 11.34 -8.42 5.96
N GLU A 48 11.62 -8.04 4.71
CA GLU A 48 11.57 -8.95 3.56
C GLU A 48 12.63 -10.04 3.71
N LYS A 49 13.87 -9.65 4.03
CA LYS A 49 14.96 -10.61 4.29
C LYS A 49 14.71 -11.45 5.54
N ARG A 50 14.17 -10.84 6.59
CA ARG A 50 14.00 -11.49 7.90
C ARG A 50 12.93 -12.59 7.87
N PHE A 51 11.85 -12.37 7.15
CA PHE A 51 10.74 -13.33 7.04
C PHE A 51 10.71 -14.08 5.71
N GLY A 52 11.74 -13.89 4.86
CA GLY A 52 11.88 -14.61 3.59
C GLY A 52 10.77 -14.32 2.59
N VAL A 53 10.14 -13.14 2.66
CA VAL A 53 9.03 -12.78 1.80
C VAL A 53 9.59 -12.27 0.48
N ALA A 54 9.34 -13.02 -0.59
CA ALA A 54 9.63 -12.59 -1.95
C ALA A 54 8.62 -11.50 -2.35
N VAL A 55 9.00 -10.24 -2.17
CA VAL A 55 8.25 -9.13 -2.74
C VAL A 55 8.49 -9.14 -4.25
N PRO A 56 7.44 -9.26 -5.09
CA PRO A 56 7.63 -9.09 -6.51
C PRO A 56 8.18 -7.68 -6.73
N THR A 57 9.29 -7.55 -7.46
CA THR A 57 9.87 -6.25 -7.81
C THR A 57 8.76 -5.40 -8.42
N ALA A 58 8.19 -4.48 -7.63
CA ALA A 58 7.22 -3.53 -8.13
C ALA A 58 7.89 -2.82 -9.30
N SER A 59 7.21 -2.71 -10.44
CA SER A 59 7.78 -1.99 -11.57
C SER A 59 8.10 -0.58 -11.08
N GLN A 60 9.40 -0.25 -11.03
CA GLN A 60 9.87 1.11 -10.78
C GLN A 60 9.57 2.02 -12.00
N GLN A 61 8.66 1.59 -12.88
CA GLN A 61 8.11 2.44 -13.90
C GLN A 61 7.48 3.61 -13.18
N ALA A 62 8.13 4.77 -13.30
CA ALA A 62 7.54 6.03 -12.92
C ALA A 62 6.12 6.05 -13.49
N TYR A 63 5.14 6.36 -12.64
CA TYR A 63 3.77 6.54 -13.11
C TYR A 63 3.83 7.43 -14.34
N PRO A 64 3.33 6.99 -15.50
CA PRO A 64 3.28 7.85 -16.66
C PRO A 64 2.54 9.09 -16.19
N THR A 65 3.21 10.25 -16.30
CA THR A 65 2.68 11.53 -15.83
C THR A 65 1.24 11.63 -16.31
N PHE A 66 0.31 11.64 -15.36
CA PHE A 66 -1.12 11.55 -15.59
C PHE A 66 -1.64 12.39 -16.78
N PRO A 67 -2.75 11.99 -17.41
CA PRO A 67 -3.33 12.66 -18.59
C PRO A 67 -3.99 14.02 -18.30
N PHE A 68 -3.81 14.61 -17.11
CA PHE A 68 -4.50 15.86 -16.75
C PHE A 68 -4.12 17.07 -17.63
N ARG A 69 -2.94 17.04 -18.27
CA ARG A 69 -2.49 18.15 -19.12
C ARG A 69 -3.32 18.31 -20.40
N ALA A 70 -3.98 17.26 -20.88
CA ALA A 70 -4.79 17.36 -22.10
C ALA A 70 -6.06 18.19 -21.90
N ASN A 71 -6.67 18.12 -20.71
CA ASN A 71 -7.94 18.81 -20.43
C ASN A 71 -7.75 20.27 -19.98
N ALA A 72 -6.52 20.71 -19.70
CA ALA A 72 -6.22 22.07 -19.24
C ALA A 72 -6.14 23.11 -20.37
N ARG A 73 -6.28 22.72 -21.64
CA ARG A 73 -6.10 23.60 -22.81
C ARG A 73 -7.42 24.01 -23.50
N LEU A 74 -8.56 23.60 -22.94
CA LEU A 74 -9.91 23.87 -23.48
C LEU A 74 -10.84 24.58 -22.48
N ALA A 75 -10.28 25.30 -21.51
CA ALA A 75 -11.04 26.20 -20.62
C ALA A 75 -10.75 27.66 -20.98
#